data_AF-A0A1Q3D970-F1
#
_entry.id   AF-A0A1Q3D970-F1
#
_cell.length_a   1.000
_cell.length_b   1.000
_cell.length_c   1.000
_cell.angle_alpha   90.00
_cell.angle_beta   90.00
_cell.angle_gamma   90.00
#
_symmetry.space_group_name_H-M   'P 1'
#
loop_
_entity.id
_entity.type
_entity.pdbx_description
1 polymer ?
#
loop_
_entity_poly.entity_id
_entity_poly.type
_entity_poly.pdbx_seq_one_letter_code
_entity_poly.pdbx_strand_id
1 'polypeptide(L)'
;QEIWTLLWALHGQMHKLWVFIGDFNEILRLSEKHGGGMNASWQIDQFRNALHDCGLVDMRCEGSGFTWNNGRRGLDFISARLDRSVCNWEWKVKFPMAVMFHTLTSILDHCAIVLCSQGRCRNTGCKRQT
;
A
#
# COMPACT_ATOMS: atom_id res chain seq x y z
N GLN A 1 14.51 -1.39 -8.39
CA GLN A 1 15.49 -2.32 -7.78
C GLN A 1 15.87 -1.93 -6.33
N GLU A 2 15.86 -0.65 -5.93
CA GLU A 2 16.41 -0.19 -4.65
C GLU A 2 15.58 -0.55 -3.39
N ILE A 3 14.25 -0.58 -3.49
CA ILE A 3 13.35 -0.91 -2.36
C ILE A 3 13.59 -2.34 -1.85
N TRP A 4 13.86 -3.31 -2.74
CA TRP A 4 14.07 -4.71 -2.35
C TRP A 4 15.33 -4.87 -1.50
N THR A 5 16.42 -4.26 -1.96
CA THR A 5 17.69 -4.24 -1.22
C THR A 5 17.51 -3.58 0.14
N LEU A 6 16.72 -2.49 0.19
CA LEU A 6 16.40 -1.82 1.45
C LEU A 6 15.58 -2.72 2.39
N LEU A 7 14.56 -3.41 1.89
CA LEU A 7 13.73 -4.31 2.71
C LEU A 7 14.55 -5.47 3.28
N TRP A 8 15.43 -6.08 2.48
CA TRP A 8 16.36 -7.11 2.96
C TRP A 8 17.34 -6.58 4.00
N ALA A 9 17.94 -5.40 3.76
CA ALA A 9 18.86 -4.78 4.71
C ALA A 9 18.16 -4.46 6.05
N LEU A 10 16.93 -3.93 6.00
CA LEU A 10 16.14 -3.63 7.18
C LEU A 10 15.71 -4.91 7.91
N HIS A 11 15.29 -5.95 7.19
CA HIS A 11 14.92 -7.23 7.78
C HIS A 11 16.07 -7.83 8.59
N GLY A 12 17.30 -7.79 8.07
CA GLY A 12 18.48 -8.29 8.77
C GLY A 12 18.83 -7.54 10.06
N GLN A 13 18.33 -6.32 10.25
CA GLN A 13 18.63 -5.45 11.40
C GLN A 13 17.45 -5.32 12.38
N MET A 14 16.21 -5.55 11.91
CA MET A 14 14.99 -5.30 12.67
C MET A 14 14.46 -6.58 13.32
N HIS A 15 15.05 -6.96 14.46
CA HIS A 15 14.58 -8.10 15.27
C HIS A 15 13.35 -7.77 16.15
N LYS A 16 12.65 -6.68 15.86
CA LYS A 16 11.55 -6.12 16.66
C LYS A 16 10.32 -5.89 15.78
N LEU A 17 9.24 -5.43 16.40
CA LEU A 17 7.99 -5.05 15.74
C LEU A 17 8.26 -3.94 14.71
N TRP A 18 8.04 -4.19 13.42
CA TRP A 18 8.22 -3.16 12.39
C TRP A 18 7.14 -3.21 11.31
N VAL A 19 6.89 -2.03 10.77
CA VAL A 19 5.97 -1.78 9.68
C VAL A 19 6.66 -0.83 8.71
N PHE A 20 6.56 -1.11 7.42
CA PHE A 20 6.97 -0.22 6.35
C PHE A 20 5.72 0.34 5.69
N ILE A 21 5.69 1.63 5.44
CA ILE A 21 4.55 2.35 4.86
C ILE A 21 5.11 3.26 3.78
N GLY A 22 4.60 3.16 2.55
CA GLY A 22 5.02 4.04 1.48
C GLY A 22 4.62 3.54 0.10
N ASP A 23 5.21 4.18 -0.90
CA ASP A 23 5.05 3.82 -2.31
C ASP A 23 6.01 2.69 -2.69
N PHE A 24 5.44 1.57 -3.14
CA PHE A 24 6.19 0.43 -3.66
C PHE A 24 6.26 0.45 -5.18
N ASN A 25 5.42 1.26 -5.83
CA ASN A 25 5.25 1.33 -7.27
C ASN A 25 4.91 -0.03 -7.92
N GLU A 26 4.35 -0.96 -7.14
CA GLU A 26 4.06 -2.33 -7.56
C GLU A 26 2.70 -2.81 -7.03
N ILE A 27 2.01 -3.64 -7.81
CA ILE A 27 0.74 -4.28 -7.43
C ILE A 27 0.96 -5.71 -6.94
N LEU A 28 0.16 -6.16 -5.96
CA LEU A 28 0.16 -7.54 -5.49
C LEU A 28 -0.86 -8.42 -6.20
N ARG A 29 -1.87 -7.84 -6.85
CA ARG A 29 -2.92 -8.57 -7.57
C ARG A 29 -3.37 -7.75 -8.77
N LEU A 30 -3.73 -8.40 -9.86
CA LEU A 30 -4.26 -7.71 -11.05
C LEU A 30 -5.50 -6.85 -10.74
N SER A 31 -6.29 -7.25 -9.73
CA SER A 31 -7.43 -6.47 -9.24
C SER A 31 -7.06 -5.12 -8.63
N GLU A 32 -5.78 -4.89 -8.31
CA GLU A 32 -5.27 -3.62 -7.78
C GLU A 32 -4.93 -2.61 -8.89
N LYS A 33 -5.23 -2.92 -10.16
CA LYS A 33 -5.06 -2.02 -11.30
C LYS A 33 -6.32 -1.99 -12.16
N HIS A 34 -6.67 -0.79 -12.62
CA HIS A 34 -7.73 -0.56 -13.60
C HIS A 34 -7.17 0.24 -14.78
N GLY A 35 -7.52 -0.17 -16.00
CA GLY A 35 -7.03 0.45 -17.23
C GLY A 35 -5.58 0.12 -17.57
N GLY A 36 -5.13 0.58 -18.75
CA GLY A 36 -3.78 0.38 -19.25
C GLY A 36 -3.45 -1.07 -19.63
N GLY A 37 -2.17 -1.33 -19.91
CA GLY A 37 -1.68 -2.68 -20.23
C GLY A 37 -1.64 -3.59 -19.01
N MET A 38 -1.79 -4.90 -19.23
CA MET A 38 -1.60 -5.90 -18.17
C MET A 38 -0.16 -5.83 -17.63
N ASN A 39 -0.03 -5.84 -16.31
CA ASN A 39 1.28 -6.03 -15.69
C ASN A 39 1.71 -7.48 -15.93
N ALA A 40 3.01 -7.68 -16.16
CA ALA A 40 3.52 -9.01 -16.40
C ALA A 40 3.48 -9.82 -15.09
N SER A 41 2.96 -11.04 -15.14
CA SER A 41 2.80 -11.89 -13.93
C SER A 41 4.10 -12.04 -13.14
N TRP A 42 5.23 -12.14 -13.85
CA TRP A 42 6.55 -12.27 -13.22
C TRP A 42 6.92 -11.07 -12.34
N GLN A 43 6.49 -9.84 -12.66
CA GLN A 43 6.75 -8.65 -11.83
C GLN A 43 5.97 -8.73 -10.51
N ILE A 44 4.69 -9.09 -10.61
CA ILE A 44 3.81 -9.28 -9.44
C ILE A 44 4.36 -10.38 -8.54
N ASP A 45 4.83 -11.48 -9.12
CA ASP A 45 5.38 -12.60 -8.36
C ASP A 45 6.73 -12.25 -7.72
N GLN A 46 7.59 -11.49 -8.39
CA GLN A 46 8.82 -10.96 -7.75
C GLN A 46 8.51 -10.12 -6.52
N PHE A 47 7.49 -9.26 -6.59
CA PHE A 47 7.09 -8.47 -5.43
C PHE A 47 6.58 -9.35 -4.28
N ARG A 48 5.71 -10.32 -4.58
CA ARG A 48 5.20 -11.26 -3.57
C ARG A 48 6.32 -12.05 -2.91
N ASN A 49 7.28 -12.53 -3.70
CA ASN A 49 8.43 -13.27 -3.20
C ASN A 49 9.30 -12.39 -2.30
N ALA A 50 9.56 -11.13 -2.68
CA ALA A 50 10.32 -10.20 -1.85
C ALA A 50 9.66 -9.97 -0.48
N LEU A 51 8.34 -9.78 -0.43
CA LEU A 51 7.63 -9.66 0.85
C LEU A 51 7.70 -10.95 1.66
N HIS A 52 7.50 -12.10 1.01
CA HIS A 52 7.58 -13.41 1.65
C HIS A 52 8.96 -13.65 2.27
N ASP A 53 10.03 -13.39 1.52
CA ASP A 53 11.42 -13.58 1.96
C ASP A 53 11.79 -12.65 3.11
N CYS A 54 11.14 -11.49 3.23
CA CYS A 54 11.28 -10.57 4.36
C CYS A 54 10.35 -10.89 5.55
N GLY A 55 9.51 -11.94 5.46
CA GLY A 55 8.50 -12.24 6.48
C GLY A 55 7.43 -11.14 6.63
N LEU A 56 7.17 -10.40 5.55
CA LEU A 56 6.27 -9.25 5.52
C LEU A 56 4.91 -9.63 4.96
N VAL A 57 3.86 -9.05 5.55
CA VAL A 57 2.48 -9.24 5.10
C VAL A 57 1.80 -7.89 4.82
N ASP A 58 1.04 -7.82 3.72
CA ASP A 58 0.21 -6.65 3.41
C ASP A 58 -0.82 -6.44 4.53
N MET A 59 -0.86 -5.23 5.06
CA MET A 59 -1.85 -4.84 6.04
C MET A 59 -3.16 -4.48 5.35
N ARG A 60 -4.27 -4.71 6.07
CA ARG A 60 -5.59 -4.32 5.60
C ARG A 60 -5.68 -2.80 5.48
N CYS A 61 -6.13 -2.35 4.32
CA CYS A 61 -6.53 -0.96 4.10
C CYS A 61 -8.06 -0.85 4.06
N GLU A 62 -8.58 0.22 4.65
CA GLU A 62 -9.97 0.66 4.56
C GLU A 62 -10.04 1.97 3.76
N GLY A 63 -11.15 2.16 3.02
CA GLY A 63 -11.33 3.30 2.11
C GLY A 63 -11.02 2.94 0.65
N SER A 64 -10.38 3.86 -0.09
CA SER A 64 -10.08 3.67 -1.51
C SER A 64 -9.09 2.52 -1.71
N GLY A 65 -9.48 1.54 -2.53
CA GLY A 65 -8.60 0.43 -2.94
C GLY A 65 -7.47 0.84 -3.89
N PHE A 66 -7.54 2.05 -4.46
CA PHE A 66 -6.51 2.63 -5.33
C PHE A 66 -5.87 3.83 -4.63
N THR A 67 -4.56 3.98 -4.80
CA THR A 67 -3.78 5.07 -4.19
C THR A 67 -3.24 6.05 -5.21
N TRP A 68 -3.18 5.63 -6.47
CA TRP A 68 -2.67 6.41 -7.59
C TRP A 68 -3.64 6.41 -8.78
N ASN A 69 -3.68 7.51 -9.52
CA ASN A 69 -4.32 7.59 -10.84
C ASN A 69 -3.54 8.52 -11.78
N ASN A 70 -3.67 8.29 -13.08
CA ASN A 70 -2.93 9.05 -14.10
C ASN A 70 -3.53 10.43 -14.44
N GLY A 71 -4.57 10.89 -13.72
CA GLY A 71 -5.23 12.18 -13.95
C GLY A 71 -6.04 12.30 -15.25
N ARG A 72 -6.13 11.24 -16.05
CA ARG A 72 -6.87 11.24 -17.32
C ARG A 72 -8.34 10.86 -17.11
N ARG A 73 -9.14 10.89 -18.17
CA ARG A 73 -10.57 10.53 -18.15
C ARG A 73 -10.91 9.61 -19.31
N GLY A 74 -12.05 8.95 -19.22
CA GLY A 74 -12.55 8.08 -20.28
C GLY A 74 -11.70 6.82 -20.44
N LEU A 75 -11.47 6.40 -21.70
CA LEU A 75 -10.74 5.17 -22.02
C LEU A 75 -9.27 5.19 -21.59
N ASP A 76 -8.70 6.38 -21.43
CA ASP A 76 -7.30 6.57 -20.99
C ASP A 76 -7.17 6.62 -19.46
N PHE A 77 -8.25 6.50 -18.70
CA PHE A 77 -8.19 6.51 -17.24
C PHE A 77 -7.50 5.25 -16.72
N ILE A 78 -6.48 5.45 -15.89
CA ILE A 78 -5.74 4.37 -15.23
C ILE A 78 -5.65 4.67 -13.74
N SER A 79 -5.92 3.66 -12.91
CA SER A 79 -5.72 3.73 -11.46
C SER A 79 -5.05 2.47 -10.94
N ALA A 80 -4.23 2.61 -9.90
CA ALA A 80 -3.49 1.50 -9.29
C ALA A 80 -3.34 1.68 -7.77
N ARG A 81 -3.14 0.58 -7.05
CA ARG A 81 -2.71 0.58 -5.65
C ARG A 81 -1.19 0.42 -5.61
N LEU A 82 -0.48 1.55 -5.52
CA LEU A 82 0.99 1.59 -5.52
C LEU A 82 1.55 1.81 -4.11
N ASP A 83 0.81 2.57 -3.31
CA ASP A 83 1.11 2.80 -1.91
C ASP A 83 0.49 1.71 -1.03
N ARG A 84 1.26 1.23 -0.04
CA ARG A 84 0.79 0.22 0.91
C ARG A 84 1.59 0.25 2.20
N SER A 85 1.12 -0.55 3.15
CA SER A 85 1.88 -0.86 4.35
C SER A 85 2.03 -2.35 4.53
N VAL A 86 3.25 -2.77 4.84
CA VAL A 86 3.60 -4.16 5.12
C VAL A 86 4.25 -4.25 6.48
N CYS A 87 3.95 -5.30 7.24
CA CYS A 87 4.50 -5.48 8.59
C CYS A 87 4.97 -6.91 8.80
N ASN A 88 5.86 -7.11 9.76
CA ASN A 88 6.22 -8.45 10.19
C ASN A 88 5.13 -9.08 11.07
N TRP A 89 5.22 -10.41 11.21
CA TRP A 89 4.22 -11.19 11.94
C TRP A 89 4.03 -10.72 13.38
N GLU A 90 5.12 -10.42 14.08
CA GLU A 90 5.10 -9.94 15.46
C GLU A 90 4.28 -8.66 15.59
N TRP A 91 4.42 -7.74 14.63
CA TRP A 91 3.67 -6.49 14.62
C TRP A 91 2.19 -6.75 14.40
N LYS A 92 1.84 -7.63 13.47
CA LYS A 92 0.45 -8.01 13.17
C LYS A 92 -0.23 -8.67 14.38
N VAL A 93 0.47 -9.53 15.10
CA VAL A 93 -0.04 -10.16 16.33
C VAL A 93 -0.25 -9.13 17.44
N LYS A 94 0.64 -8.15 17.56
CA LYS A 94 0.53 -7.10 18.59
C LYS A 94 -0.58 -6.08 18.30
N PHE A 95 -0.82 -5.78 17.03
CA PHE A 95 -1.81 -4.80 16.60
C PHE A 95 -2.82 -5.41 15.61
N PRO A 96 -3.63 -6.40 16.03
CA PRO A 96 -4.51 -7.14 15.13
C PRO A 96 -5.65 -6.29 14.56
N MET A 97 -5.99 -5.20 15.26
CA MET A 97 -7.01 -4.24 14.86
C MET A 97 -6.45 -3.07 14.06
N ALA A 98 -5.15 -3.09 13.75
CA ALA A 98 -4.58 -1.98 13.02
C ALA A 98 -5.01 -2.00 11.57
N VAL A 99 -5.46 -0.83 11.12
CA VAL A 99 -5.98 -0.61 9.77
C VAL A 99 -5.32 0.62 9.18
N MET A 100 -5.14 0.56 7.87
CA MET A 100 -4.67 1.69 7.09
C MET A 100 -5.83 2.42 6.48
N PHE A 101 -5.76 3.75 6.45
CA PHE A 101 -6.70 4.57 5.70
C PHE A 101 -5.96 5.34 4.62
N HIS A 102 -6.47 5.25 3.40
CA HIS A 102 -6.09 6.16 2.32
C HIS A 102 -7.04 7.35 2.35
N THR A 103 -6.52 8.54 2.66
CA THR A 103 -7.28 9.78 2.55
C THR A 103 -7.05 10.39 1.18
N LEU A 104 -8.14 10.65 0.46
CA LEU A 104 -8.10 11.29 -0.85
C LEU A 104 -7.65 12.74 -0.67
N THR A 105 -6.46 13.07 -1.12
CA THR A 105 -5.98 14.44 -1.28
C THR A 105 -6.32 14.91 -2.69
N SER A 106 -7.25 15.86 -2.81
CA SER A 106 -7.80 16.34 -4.10
C SER A 106 -6.82 17.05 -5.03
N ILE A 107 -5.55 17.15 -4.63
CA ILE A 107 -4.51 17.97 -5.28
C ILE A 107 -3.27 17.12 -5.62
N LEU A 108 -3.20 15.87 -5.13
CA LEU A 108 -2.08 14.97 -5.38
C LEU A 108 -2.59 13.73 -6.11
N ASP A 109 -1.75 13.19 -6.98
CA ASP A 109 -1.95 11.91 -7.64
C ASP A 109 -1.79 10.72 -6.67
N HIS A 110 -1.21 10.94 -5.49
CA HIS A 110 -1.14 10.00 -4.36
C HIS A 110 -2.12 10.33 -3.21
N CYS A 111 -2.59 9.30 -2.52
CA CYS A 111 -3.40 9.41 -1.29
C CYS A 111 -2.51 9.45 -0.04
N ALA A 112 -2.86 10.27 0.95
CA ALA A 112 -2.17 10.23 2.24
C ALA A 112 -2.53 8.95 3.02
N ILE A 113 -1.53 8.39 3.71
CA ILE A 113 -1.64 7.10 4.38
C ILE A 113 -1.67 7.31 5.90
N VAL A 114 -2.71 6.80 6.57
CA VAL A 114 -2.86 6.90 8.03
C VAL A 114 -2.91 5.53 8.67
N LEU A 115 -1.98 5.26 9.58
CA LEU A 115 -1.94 4.05 10.40
C LEU A 115 -2.76 4.26 11.69
N CYS A 116 -3.80 3.46 11.90
CA CYS A 116 -4.55 3.46 13.14
C CYS A 116 -4.30 2.19 13.95
N SER A 117 -3.66 2.30 15.12
CA SER A 117 -3.37 1.14 15.98
C SER A 117 -4.55 0.67 16.85
N GLN A 118 -5.63 1.46 16.97
CA GLN A 118 -6.81 1.16 17.81
C GLN A 118 -8.11 0.93 17.02
N GLY A 119 -8.03 0.66 15.72
CA GLY A 119 -9.20 0.25 14.91
C GLY A 119 -10.25 1.34 14.66
N ARG A 120 -9.95 2.62 14.94
CA ARG A 120 -10.83 3.75 14.59
C ARG A 120 -10.02 4.97 14.19
N CYS A 121 -9.75 5.16 12.89
CA CYS A 121 -9.63 6.54 12.40
C CYS A 121 -11.05 7.04 12.18
N ARG A 122 -11.43 8.07 12.94
CA ARG A 122 -12.60 8.86 12.55
C ARG A 122 -12.29 9.48 11.20
N ASN A 123 -13.14 9.22 10.21
CA ASN A 123 -13.16 9.92 8.93
C ASN A 123 -13.10 11.44 9.19
N THR A 124 -11.92 12.04 9.10
CA THR A 124 -11.81 13.47 8.85
C THR A 124 -12.06 13.65 7.37
N GLY A 125 -13.33 13.47 6.99
CA GLY A 125 -13.78 13.73 5.64
C GLY A 125 -13.35 15.14 5.27
N CYS A 126 -12.60 15.27 4.17
CA CYS A 126 -12.52 16.52 3.44
C CYS A 126 -13.96 16.83 3.02
N LYS A 127 -14.63 17.70 3.78
CA LYS A 127 -15.92 18.24 3.39
C LYS A 127 -15.69 18.97 2.08
N ARG A 128 -16.26 18.45 0.99
CA ARG A 128 -16.48 19.24 -0.22
C ARG A 128 -17.32 20.44 0.22
N GLN A 129 -16.70 21.61 0.27
CA GLN A 129 -17.45 22.85 0.10
C GLN A 129 -17.83 22.88 -1.38
N THR A 130 -19.11 22.62 -1.62
CA THR A 130 -19.82 23.04 -2.84
C THR A 130 -19.77 24.56 -2.95
#